data_AF-G9KS19-F1
#
_entry.id   AF-G9KS19-F1
#
_cell.length_a   1.000
_cell.length_b   1.000
_cell.length_c   1.000
_cell.angle_alpha   90.00
_cell.angle_beta   90.00
_cell.angle_gamma   90.00
#
_symmetry.space_group_name_H-M   'P 1'
#
loop_
_entity.id
_entity.type
_entity.pdbx_description
1 polymer ?
#
loop_
_entity_poly.entity_id
_entity_poly.type
_entity_poly.pdbx_seq_one_letter_code
_entity_poly.pdbx_strand_id
1 'polypeptide(L)'
;GAEDLKPPRIDSKDVFCAIQVDSVNKARTALLTCRTTFLDMDHTFNIEIENAQHLKLVVFSWEPTPRKNRVCCHGTVVLPTLFRVTKTHQLAVKLEPRGLIYVKV
;
A
#
# COMPACT_ATOMS: atom_id res chain seq x y z
N GLY A 1 9.44 39.41 -3.60
CA GLY A 1 8.14 38.75 -3.74
C GLY A 1 8.33 37.26 -3.63
N ALA A 2 7.92 36.66 -2.51
CA ALA A 2 7.82 35.21 -2.32
C ALA A 2 7.06 34.85 -1.02
N GLU A 3 6.06 35.64 -0.60
CA GLU A 3 5.50 35.50 0.77
C GLU A 3 4.15 34.75 0.86
N ASP A 4 3.60 34.21 -0.23
CA ASP A 4 2.24 33.65 -0.21
C ASP A 4 2.08 32.24 -0.84
N LEU A 5 3.08 31.37 -0.69
CA LEU A 5 2.88 29.94 -0.96
C LEU A 5 2.30 29.25 0.27
N LYS A 6 0.98 29.44 0.48
CA LYS A 6 0.23 28.63 1.44
C LYS A 6 0.47 27.15 1.12
N PRO A 7 0.96 26.33 2.07
CA PRO A 7 1.13 24.91 1.82
C PRO A 7 -0.20 24.33 1.34
N PRO A 8 -0.20 23.47 0.31
CA PRO A 8 -1.43 22.88 -0.19
C PRO A 8 -2.17 22.25 0.99
N ARG A 9 -3.44 22.60 1.15
CA ARG A 9 -4.29 21.97 2.16
C ARG A 9 -4.28 20.47 1.84
N ILE A 10 -3.61 19.67 2.66
CA ILE A 10 -3.67 18.23 2.55
C ILE A 10 -5.05 17.86 3.08
N ASP A 11 -6.00 17.68 2.17
CA ASP A 11 -7.27 17.05 2.52
C ASP A 11 -6.96 15.67 3.08
N SER A 12 -7.40 15.43 4.31
CA SER A 12 -7.24 14.12 4.94
C SER A 12 -8.03 13.09 4.14
N LYS A 13 -7.37 12.02 3.68
CA LYS A 13 -8.02 10.93 2.96
C LYS A 13 -7.94 9.65 3.78
N ASP A 14 -9.07 9.00 3.95
CA ASP A 14 -9.09 7.67 4.52
C ASP A 14 -8.66 6.65 3.46
N VAL A 15 -7.67 5.84 3.79
CA VAL A 15 -7.09 4.84 2.89
C VAL A 15 -6.94 3.49 3.56
N PHE A 16 -6.87 2.43 2.78
CA PHE A 16 -6.43 1.12 3.26
C PHE A 16 -5.64 0.41 2.17
N CYS A 17 -4.75 -0.50 2.56
CA CYS A 17 -4.06 -1.37 1.62
C CYS A 17 -4.73 -2.74 1.61
N ALA A 18 -5.07 -3.24 0.42
CA ALA A 18 -5.39 -4.63 0.19
C ALA A 18 -4.13 -5.39 -0.23
N ILE A 19 -3.98 -6.60 0.29
CA ILE A 19 -2.89 -7.51 -0.03
C ILE A 19 -3.48 -8.63 -0.89
N GLN A 20 -2.98 -8.73 -2.11
CA GLN A 20 -3.42 -9.72 -3.08
C GLN A 20 -2.26 -10.66 -3.43
N VAL A 21 -2.55 -11.95 -3.53
CA VAL A 21 -1.62 -12.97 -4.03
C VAL A 21 -2.21 -13.55 -5.30
N ASP A 22 -1.51 -13.39 -6.42
CA ASP A 22 -1.98 -13.78 -7.76
C ASP A 22 -3.44 -13.36 -8.05
N SER A 23 -3.72 -12.09 -7.77
CA SER A 23 -5.04 -11.44 -7.92
C SER A 23 -6.12 -11.85 -6.91
N VAL A 24 -5.85 -12.80 -6.01
CA VAL A 24 -6.75 -13.19 -4.93
C VAL A 24 -6.51 -12.29 -3.71
N ASN A 25 -7.56 -11.65 -3.19
CA ASN A 25 -7.47 -10.88 -1.95
C ASN A 25 -7.23 -11.82 -0.76
N LYS A 26 -6.13 -11.59 -0.04
CA LYS A 26 -5.73 -12.39 1.13
C LYS A 26 -5.92 -11.63 2.44
N ALA A 27 -5.72 -10.31 2.42
CA ALA A 27 -5.85 -9.47 3.60
C ALA A 27 -6.09 -8.00 3.23
N ARG A 28 -6.44 -7.20 4.22
CA ARG A 28 -6.47 -5.74 4.13
C ARG A 28 -6.13 -5.10 5.47
N THR A 29 -5.57 -3.91 5.42
CA THR A 29 -5.39 -3.09 6.63
C THR A 29 -6.71 -2.54 7.14
N ALA A 30 -6.67 -2.05 8.39
CA ALA A 30 -7.67 -1.13 8.88
C ALA A 30 -7.72 0.13 7.99
N LEU A 31 -8.81 0.89 8.11
CA LEU A 31 -8.91 2.20 7.49
C LEU A 31 -7.99 3.18 8.24
N LEU A 32 -7.12 3.85 7.51
CA LEU A 32 -6.11 4.77 8.03
C LEU A 32 -6.37 6.17 7.49
N THR A 33 -6.39 7.17 8.35
CA THR A 33 -6.55 8.56 7.92
C THR A 33 -5.18 9.14 7.55
N CYS A 34 -4.96 9.35 6.26
CA CYS A 34 -3.76 9.99 5.74
C CYS A 34 -3.83 11.50 5.96
N ARG A 35 -3.00 12.02 6.86
CA ARG A 35 -2.90 13.46 7.19
C ARG A 35 -1.58 14.11 6.76
N THR A 36 -0.59 13.29 6.40
CA THR A 36 0.75 13.75 6.02
C THR A 36 1.22 13.03 4.75
N THR A 37 2.39 13.41 4.25
CA THR A 37 3.02 12.73 3.10
C THR A 37 3.50 11.32 3.40
N PHE A 38 3.71 10.99 4.69
CA PHE A 38 4.05 9.66 5.16
C PHE A 38 2.88 9.08 5.98
N LEU A 39 2.59 7.81 5.74
CA LEU A 39 1.57 7.08 6.49
C LEU A 39 2.23 5.90 7.17
N ASP A 40 2.24 5.91 8.50
CA ASP A 40 2.75 4.80 9.29
C ASP A 40 1.80 3.61 9.19
N MET A 41 2.37 2.44 8.90
CA MET A 41 1.63 1.20 8.67
C MET A 41 2.26 0.05 9.43
N ASP A 42 1.83 -0.16 10.67
CA ASP A 42 2.34 -1.24 11.54
C ASP A 42 1.46 -2.50 11.49
N HIS A 43 1.04 -2.90 10.28
CA HIS A 43 0.18 -4.07 10.10
C HIS A 43 1.01 -5.29 9.70
N THR A 44 0.82 -6.39 10.44
CA THR A 44 1.43 -7.69 10.13
C THR A 44 0.33 -8.69 9.81
N PHE A 45 0.53 -9.47 8.76
CA PHE A 45 -0.40 -10.51 8.33
C PHE A 45 0.34 -11.83 8.15
N ASN A 46 -0.27 -12.92 8.61
CA ASN A 46 0.18 -14.27 8.28
C ASN A 46 -0.61 -14.71 7.05
N ILE A 47 0.08 -14.90 5.92
CA ILE A 47 -0.54 -15.28 4.65
C ILE A 47 0.13 -16.55 4.16
N GLU A 48 -0.67 -17.59 3.96
CA GLU A 48 -0.21 -18.83 3.32
C GLU A 48 -0.14 -18.64 1.80
N ILE A 49 1.00 -19.02 1.25
CA ILE A 49 1.35 -18.85 -0.16
C ILE A 49 1.89 -20.18 -0.68
N GLU A 50 1.29 -20.70 -1.73
CA GLU A 50 1.73 -21.90 -2.41
C GLU A 50 1.88 -21.61 -3.91
N ASN A 51 3.08 -21.89 -4.45
CA ASN A 51 3.44 -21.71 -5.86
C ASN A 51 3.08 -20.32 -6.47
N ALA A 52 2.94 -19.30 -5.63
CA ALA A 52 2.48 -18.01 -6.09
C ALA A 52 3.57 -17.18 -6.76
N GLN A 53 3.16 -16.35 -7.70
CA GLN A 53 4.08 -15.56 -8.51
C GLN A 53 4.17 -14.11 -8.05
N HIS A 54 3.04 -13.52 -7.67
CA HIS A 54 2.94 -12.08 -7.41
C HIS A 54 2.23 -11.78 -6.09
N LEU A 55 2.87 -10.93 -5.29
CA LEU A 55 2.25 -10.22 -4.18
C LEU A 55 1.97 -8.79 -4.63
N LYS A 56 0.69 -8.41 -4.69
CA LYS A 56 0.25 -7.08 -5.09
C LYS A 56 -0.33 -6.32 -3.90
N LEU A 57 0.21 -5.13 -3.67
CA LEU A 57 -0.24 -4.18 -2.65
C LEU A 57 -1.08 -3.13 -3.36
N VAL A 58 -2.36 -3.02 -3.04
CA VAL A 58 -3.28 -2.07 -3.67
C VAL A 58 -3.82 -1.11 -2.62
N VAL A 59 -3.48 0.16 -2.74
CA VAL A 59 -3.98 1.20 -1.83
C VAL A 59 -5.27 1.78 -2.40
N PHE A 60 -6.31 1.75 -1.59
CA PHE A 60 -7.61 2.33 -1.90
C PHE A 60 -7.83 3.56 -1.04
N SER A 61 -8.42 4.62 -1.62
CA SER A 61 -9.11 5.66 -0.85
C SER A 61 -10.56 5.28 -0.65
N TRP A 62 -11.06 5.55 0.54
CA TRP A 62 -12.46 5.44 0.91
C TRP A 62 -13.11 6.82 0.93
N GLU A 63 -14.14 7.00 0.09
CA GLU A 63 -15.01 8.17 0.15
C GLU A 63 -16.30 7.78 0.89
N PRO A 64 -16.64 8.36 2.06
CA PRO A 64 -17.85 8.00 2.81
C PRO A 64 -19.14 8.40 2.09
N THR A 65 -19.06 9.34 1.13
CA THR A 65 -20.20 9.76 0.30
C THR A 65 -19.66 10.04 -1.10
N PRO A 66 -19.93 9.19 -2.12
CA PRO A 66 -20.91 8.10 -2.18
C PRO A 66 -20.37 6.68 -1.83
N ARG A 67 -19.86 6.42 -0.61
CA ARG A 67 -19.36 5.12 -0.11
C ARG A 67 -18.57 4.31 -1.14
N LYS A 68 -17.55 4.93 -1.74
CA LYS A 68 -16.83 4.35 -2.88
C LYS A 68 -15.37 4.09 -2.54
N ASN A 69 -14.91 2.90 -2.89
CA ASN A 69 -13.48 2.57 -2.95
C ASN A 69 -12.93 3.01 -4.31
N ARG A 70 -11.84 3.78 -4.31
CA ARG A 70 -11.08 4.12 -5.52
C ARG A 70 -9.65 3.66 -5.34
N VAL A 71 -9.09 2.98 -6.34
CA VAL A 71 -7.66 2.65 -6.33
C VAL A 71 -6.87 3.95 -6.41
N CYS A 72 -6.00 4.19 -5.44
CA CYS A 72 -5.07 5.32 -5.44
C CYS A 72 -3.80 4.96 -6.21
N CYS A 73 -3.19 3.85 -5.82
CA CYS A 73 -1.94 3.37 -6.36
C CYS A 73 -1.73 1.90 -5.99
N HIS A 74 -0.77 1.25 -6.63
CA HIS A 74 -0.45 -0.15 -6.36
C HIS A 74 1.01 -0.47 -6.65
N GLY A 75 1.53 -1.51 -6.00
CA GLY A 75 2.86 -2.05 -6.24
C GLY A 75 2.80 -3.57 -6.30
N THR A 76 3.75 -4.16 -7.03
CA THR A 76 3.83 -5.61 -7.20
C THR A 76 5.22 -6.09 -6.82
N VAL A 77 5.27 -7.20 -6.11
CA VAL A 77 6.48 -7.91 -5.72
C VAL A 77 6.44 -9.30 -6.34
N VAL A 78 7.52 -9.68 -7.01
CA VAL A 78 7.70 -11.03 -7.57
C VAL A 78 8.17 -11.95 -6.45
N LEU A 79 7.34 -12.93 -6.10
CA LEU A 79 7.54 -13.80 -4.94
C LEU A 79 8.67 -14.84 -5.14
N PRO A 80 8.79 -15.53 -6.29
CA PRO A 80 9.81 -16.56 -6.48
C PRO A 80 11.25 -16.09 -6.29
N THR A 81 11.53 -14.81 -6.53
CA THR A 81 12.88 -14.24 -6.36
C THR A 81 13.24 -13.99 -4.90
N LEU A 82 12.24 -13.81 -4.03
CA LEU A 82 12.46 -13.53 -2.61
C LEU A 82 12.72 -14.82 -1.83
N PHE A 83 11.86 -15.83 -2.00
CA PHE A 83 11.95 -17.06 -1.20
C PHE A 83 13.21 -17.91 -1.46
N ARG A 84 14.01 -17.57 -2.48
CA ARG A 84 15.24 -18.30 -2.83
C ARG A 84 16.48 -17.83 -2.06
N VAL A 85 16.47 -16.65 -1.45
CA VAL A 85 17.70 -16.01 -0.94
C VAL A 85 17.76 -15.98 0.58
N THR A 86 16.74 -15.44 1.24
CA THR A 86 16.68 -15.33 2.70
C THR A 86 15.27 -15.63 3.24
N LYS A 87 15.15 -15.85 4.55
CA LYS A 87 13.85 -16.01 5.22
C LYS A 87 13.08 -14.69 5.41
N THR A 88 13.73 -13.55 5.21
CA THR A 88 13.14 -12.23 5.48
C THR A 88 13.79 -11.16 4.61
N HIS A 89 12.96 -10.40 3.91
CA HIS A 89 13.34 -9.28 3.05
C HIS A 89 12.67 -8.00 3.54
N GLN A 90 13.43 -6.90 3.51
CA GLN A 90 12.88 -5.56 3.69
C GLN A 90 12.94 -4.86 2.34
N LEU A 91 11.77 -4.43 1.85
CA LEU A 91 11.60 -3.94 0.49
C LEU A 91 10.99 -2.54 0.49
N ALA A 92 11.52 -1.68 -0.36
CA ALA A 92 10.84 -0.46 -0.79
C ALA A 92 10.16 -0.73 -2.13
N VAL A 93 8.84 -0.86 -2.12
CA VAL A 93 8.06 -1.18 -3.30
C VAL A 93 7.57 0.13 -3.92
N LYS A 94 8.01 0.41 -5.15
CA LYS A 94 7.50 1.54 -5.93
C LYS A 94 6.03 1.31 -6.28
N LEU A 95 5.22 2.33 -6.03
CA LEU A 95 3.80 2.34 -6.36
C LEU A 95 3.56 3.11 -7.66
N GLU A 96 2.63 2.63 -8.46
CA GLU A 96 2.15 3.29 -9.66
C GLU A 96 0.73 3.86 -9.42
N PRO A 97 0.45 5.11 -9.80
CA PRO A 97 1.31 5.99 -10.62
C PRO A 97 2.42 6.74 -9.84
N ARG A 98 2.39 6.71 -8.50
CA ARG A 98 3.41 7.34 -7.65
C ARG A 98 3.37 6.77 -6.23
N GLY A 99 4.45 6.96 -5.49
CA GLY A 99 4.57 6.63 -4.07
C GLY A 99 5.51 5.46 -3.83
N LEU A 100 5.76 5.20 -2.55
CA LEU A 100 6.57 4.09 -2.05
C LEU A 100 5.82 3.47 -0.87
N ILE A 101 5.87 2.14 -0.77
CA ILE A 101 5.45 1.42 0.43
C ILE A 101 6.59 0.53 0.90
N TYR A 102 6.86 0.58 2.21
CA TYR A 102 7.87 -0.26 2.83
C TYR A 102 7.19 -1.51 3.38
N VAL A 103 7.75 -2.69 3.05
CA VAL A 103 7.23 -3.97 3.53
C VAL A 103 8.36 -4.86 4.01
N LYS A 104 8.04 -5.70 4.98
CA LYS A 104 8.88 -6.80 5.45
C LYS A 104 8.15 -8.10 5.15
N VAL A 105 8.77 -8.98 4.37
CA VAL A 105 8.20 -10.27 3.91
C VAL A 105 9.14 -11.42 4.20
#